data_AF-O29872-F1
#
_entry.id   AF-O29872-F1
#
_cell.length_a   1.000
_cell.length_b   1.000
_cell.length_c   1.000
_cell.angle_alpha   90.00
_cell.angle_beta   90.00
_cell.angle_gamma   90.00
#
_symmetry.space_group_name_H-M   'P 1'
#
loop_
_entity.id
_entity.type
_entity.pdbx_description
1 polymer ?
#
loop_
_entity_poly.entity_id
_entity_poly.type
_entity_poly.pdbx_seq_one_letter_code
_entity_poly.pdbx_strand_id
1 'polypeptide(L)'
;MDTANDFRILLAEKGVEELIRVSQSLQVQGRKKFVEALKSISSELQNVKYCYLSVDELLEFESFLKVVDTASSLRKMLPDSKDYSTAIADYWLEYLAHLPELMKRGEIERIGEAIRYFAGEITSRSGLDGLWLCVFDCGGRLEVVTNSEEYRQGKKAVVAYLPPRRFGKEISRGMFVLQHDRIAKKGELNLRTLKASESGSGKLSLF
;
A
#
# COMPACT_ATOMS: atom_id res chain seq x y z
N MET A 1 0.29 -10.91 -20.69
CA MET A 1 0.22 -11.37 -19.27
C MET A 1 -1.24 -11.57 -18.91
N ASP A 2 -1.58 -12.48 -17.99
CA ASP A 2 -2.98 -12.62 -17.55
C ASP A 2 -3.39 -11.47 -16.62
N THR A 3 -3.69 -10.31 -17.22
CA THR A 3 -4.10 -9.09 -16.51
C THR A 3 -5.39 -9.27 -15.71
N ALA A 4 -6.24 -10.23 -16.09
CA ALA A 4 -7.51 -10.46 -15.43
C ALA A 4 -7.33 -11.09 -14.04
N ASN A 5 -6.28 -11.89 -13.88
CA ASN A 5 -5.93 -12.59 -12.65
C ASN A 5 -4.70 -12.00 -11.93
N ASP A 6 -4.12 -10.92 -12.43
CA ASP A 6 -2.98 -10.26 -11.79
C ASP A 6 -3.36 -9.66 -10.43
N PHE A 7 -2.68 -10.08 -9.36
CA PHE A 7 -2.96 -9.62 -8.00
C PHE A 7 -2.91 -8.10 -7.83
N ARG A 8 -2.07 -7.40 -8.61
CA ARG A 8 -1.94 -5.93 -8.54
C ARG A 8 -3.17 -5.24 -9.09
N ILE A 9 -3.70 -5.75 -10.21
CA ILE A 9 -4.91 -5.24 -10.85
C ILE A 9 -6.14 -5.57 -10.00
N LEU A 10 -6.21 -6.78 -9.43
CA LEU A 10 -7.29 -7.18 -8.52
C LEU A 10 -7.30 -6.34 -7.23
N LEU A 11 -6.12 -6.03 -6.67
CA LEU A 11 -6.01 -5.11 -5.52
C LEU A 11 -6.40 -3.68 -5.89
N ALA A 12 -6.03 -3.21 -7.09
CA ALA A 12 -6.43 -1.90 -7.59
C ALA A 12 -7.96 -1.78 -7.73
N GLU A 13 -8.62 -2.81 -8.28
CA GLU A 13 -10.08 -2.87 -8.41
C GLU A 13 -10.76 -2.79 -7.03
N LYS A 14 -10.35 -3.64 -6.10
CA LYS A 14 -10.81 -3.60 -4.70
C LYS A 14 -10.55 -2.24 -4.04
N GLY A 15 -9.40 -1.63 -4.33
CA GLY A 15 -9.04 -0.31 -3.81
C GLY A 15 -10.00 0.77 -4.27
N VAL A 16 -10.44 0.73 -5.53
CA VAL A 16 -11.43 1.68 -6.06
C VAL A 16 -12.80 1.47 -5.44
N GLU A 17 -13.23 0.23 -5.19
CA GLU A 17 -14.46 -0.05 -4.46
C GLU A 17 -14.45 0.56 -3.04
N GLU A 18 -13.34 0.38 -2.32
CA GLU A 18 -13.15 0.98 -0.99
C GLU A 18 -13.09 2.51 -1.06
N LEU A 19 -12.42 3.09 -2.08
CA LEU A 19 -12.40 4.53 -2.31
C LEU A 19 -13.80 5.11 -2.50
N ILE A 20 -14.62 4.46 -3.33
CA ILE A 20 -16.01 4.88 -3.56
C ILE A 20 -16.80 4.81 -2.24
N ARG A 21 -16.62 3.74 -1.46
CA ARG A 21 -17.24 3.58 -0.14
C ARG A 21 -16.87 4.72 0.81
N VAL A 22 -15.57 4.99 1.01
CA VAL A 22 -15.12 6.01 1.97
C VAL A 22 -15.32 7.43 1.49
N SER A 23 -15.39 7.66 0.16
CA SER A 23 -15.66 8.98 -0.44
C SER A 23 -16.94 9.62 0.07
N GLN A 24 -17.88 8.81 0.58
CA GLN A 24 -19.12 9.30 1.16
C GLN A 24 -18.92 10.10 2.46
N SER A 25 -17.81 9.87 3.16
CA SER A 25 -17.47 10.51 4.42
C SER A 25 -16.32 11.52 4.30
N LEU A 26 -15.58 11.49 3.19
CA LEU A 26 -14.46 12.38 2.94
C LEU A 26 -14.90 13.85 2.81
N GLN A 27 -14.15 14.73 3.48
CA GLN A 27 -14.32 16.18 3.41
C GLN A 27 -13.49 16.79 2.27
N VAL A 28 -13.65 16.26 1.06
CA VAL A 28 -12.91 16.72 -0.12
C VAL A 28 -13.66 17.86 -0.80
N GLN A 29 -12.93 18.93 -1.16
CA GLN A 29 -13.47 20.01 -1.98
C GLN A 29 -13.87 19.49 -3.36
N GLY A 30 -15.09 19.83 -3.82
CA GLY A 30 -15.57 19.35 -5.12
C GLY A 30 -15.86 17.85 -5.14
N ARG A 31 -16.35 17.28 -4.03
CA ARG A 31 -16.67 15.84 -3.87
C ARG A 31 -17.39 15.19 -5.05
N LYS A 32 -18.34 15.88 -5.71
CA LYS A 32 -19.01 15.33 -6.91
C LYS A 32 -17.99 14.96 -8.00
N LYS A 33 -17.07 15.87 -8.32
CA LYS A 33 -15.99 15.62 -9.30
C LYS A 33 -15.06 14.52 -8.83
N PHE A 34 -14.73 14.47 -7.53
CA PHE A 34 -13.91 13.42 -6.95
C PHE A 34 -14.54 12.04 -7.16
N VAL A 35 -15.84 11.89 -6.88
CA VAL A 35 -16.58 10.63 -7.07
C VAL A 35 -16.72 10.27 -8.54
N GLU A 36 -16.96 11.24 -9.43
CA GLU A 36 -16.99 11.01 -10.88
C GLU A 36 -15.64 10.51 -11.41
N ALA A 37 -14.54 11.08 -10.93
CA ALA A 37 -13.20 10.62 -11.27
C ALA A 37 -12.91 9.21 -10.75
N LEU A 38 -13.34 8.85 -9.53
CA LEU A 38 -13.24 7.46 -9.04
C LEU A 38 -14.02 6.47 -9.91
N LYS A 39 -15.22 6.84 -10.37
CA LYS A 39 -15.98 6.02 -11.33
C LYS A 39 -15.27 5.90 -12.66
N SER A 40 -14.62 6.97 -13.13
CA SER A 40 -13.78 6.91 -14.32
C SER A 40 -12.62 5.94 -14.16
N ILE A 41 -11.90 5.98 -13.03
CA ILE A 41 -10.84 5.00 -12.72
C ILE A 41 -11.40 3.58 -12.75
N SER A 42 -12.58 3.35 -12.14
CA SER A 42 -13.21 2.04 -12.14
C SER A 42 -13.46 1.50 -13.55
N SER A 43 -13.91 2.35 -14.48
CA SER A 43 -14.14 1.96 -15.87
C SER A 43 -12.83 1.67 -16.61
N GLU A 44 -11.81 2.54 -16.45
CA GLU A 44 -10.51 2.34 -17.09
C GLU A 44 -9.79 1.09 -16.56
N LEU A 45 -9.97 0.74 -15.28
CA LEU A 45 -9.46 -0.50 -14.71
C LEU A 45 -10.09 -1.74 -15.35
N GLN A 46 -11.34 -1.70 -15.81
CA GLN A 46 -11.92 -2.83 -16.55
C GLN A 46 -11.22 -3.02 -17.90
N ASN A 47 -10.88 -1.94 -18.60
CA ASN A 47 -10.08 -2.01 -19.83
C ASN A 47 -8.70 -2.62 -19.55
N VAL A 48 -8.05 -2.18 -18.46
CA VAL A 48 -6.75 -2.72 -18.01
C VAL A 48 -6.85 -4.21 -17.67
N LYS A 49 -7.90 -4.62 -16.95
CA LYS A 49 -8.11 -6.00 -16.50
C LYS A 49 -8.22 -6.98 -17.67
N TYR A 50 -8.89 -6.58 -18.75
CA TYR A 50 -9.16 -7.47 -19.88
C TYR A 50 -8.31 -7.18 -21.14
N CYS A 51 -7.19 -6.45 -21.03
CA CYS A 51 -6.34 -6.15 -22.18
C CYS A 51 -5.32 -7.25 -22.53
N TYR A 52 -4.92 -8.08 -21.56
CA TYR A 52 -3.95 -9.19 -21.71
C TYR A 52 -2.57 -8.80 -22.25
N LEU A 53 -2.24 -7.51 -22.26
CA LEU A 53 -0.98 -6.96 -22.73
C LEU A 53 0.22 -7.50 -21.94
N SER A 54 1.41 -7.43 -22.52
CA SER A 54 2.66 -7.58 -21.77
C SER A 54 2.85 -6.44 -20.78
N VAL A 55 3.81 -6.56 -19.85
CA VAL A 55 4.09 -5.50 -18.88
C VAL A 55 4.51 -4.20 -19.57
N ASP A 56 5.41 -4.29 -20.57
CA ASP A 56 5.92 -3.11 -21.27
C ASP A 56 4.81 -2.38 -22.03
N GLU A 57 3.96 -3.12 -22.75
CA GLU A 57 2.80 -2.57 -23.45
C GLU A 57 1.76 -2.00 -22.48
N LEU A 58 1.54 -2.65 -21.32
CA LEU A 58 0.59 -2.16 -20.31
C LEU A 58 1.04 -0.82 -19.71
N LEU A 59 2.35 -0.62 -19.51
CA LEU A 59 2.88 0.63 -18.99
C LEU A 59 2.68 1.82 -19.94
N GLU A 60 2.48 1.56 -21.23
CA GLU A 60 2.18 2.56 -22.26
C GLU A 60 0.69 2.64 -22.61
N PHE A 61 -0.12 1.73 -22.06
CA PHE A 61 -1.54 1.64 -22.37
C PHE A 61 -2.32 2.84 -21.84
N GLU A 62 -3.09 3.51 -22.71
CA GLU A 62 -3.78 4.77 -22.39
C GLU A 62 -4.68 4.66 -21.15
N SER A 63 -5.47 3.59 -21.02
CA SER A 63 -6.32 3.37 -19.84
C SER A 63 -5.51 3.19 -18.56
N PHE A 64 -4.36 2.52 -18.63
CA PHE A 64 -3.48 2.35 -17.47
C PHE A 64 -2.89 3.69 -17.03
N LEU A 65 -2.40 4.49 -17.97
CA LEU A 65 -1.88 5.84 -17.68
C LEU A 65 -2.97 6.74 -17.07
N LYS A 66 -4.19 6.71 -17.62
CA LYS A 66 -5.34 7.45 -17.05
C LYS A 66 -5.63 7.06 -15.60
N VAL A 67 -5.58 5.78 -15.26
CA VAL A 67 -5.75 5.31 -13.87
C VAL A 67 -4.70 5.95 -12.96
N VAL A 68 -3.43 5.88 -13.34
CA VAL A 68 -2.29 6.38 -12.56
C VAL A 68 -2.35 7.90 -12.38
N ASP A 69 -2.60 8.64 -13.46
CA ASP A 69 -2.63 10.10 -13.46
C ASP A 69 -3.84 10.66 -12.70
N THR A 70 -5.00 10.01 -12.87
CA THR A 70 -6.22 10.39 -12.15
C THR A 70 -6.06 10.12 -10.66
N ALA A 71 -5.51 8.96 -10.28
CA ALA A 71 -5.25 8.64 -8.88
C ALA A 71 -4.28 9.65 -8.24
N SER A 72 -3.19 9.98 -8.93
CA SER A 72 -2.21 10.99 -8.50
C SER A 72 -2.85 12.37 -8.31
N SER A 73 -3.75 12.76 -9.19
CA SER A 73 -4.48 14.03 -9.10
C SER A 73 -5.47 14.05 -7.94
N LEU A 74 -6.24 12.97 -7.76
CA LEU A 74 -7.18 12.84 -6.64
C LEU A 74 -6.47 12.82 -5.29
N ARG A 75 -5.28 12.20 -5.20
CA ARG A 75 -4.49 12.18 -3.96
C ARG A 75 -4.16 13.60 -3.48
N LYS A 76 -3.83 14.52 -4.40
CA LYS A 76 -3.56 15.93 -4.09
C LYS A 76 -4.78 16.70 -3.59
N MET A 77 -5.99 16.19 -3.83
CA MET A 77 -7.24 16.80 -3.37
C MET A 77 -7.65 16.33 -1.96
N LEU A 78 -6.96 15.33 -1.40
CA LEU A 78 -7.28 14.85 -0.06
C LEU A 78 -7.02 15.94 0.98
N PRO A 79 -7.89 16.05 2.01
CA PRO A 79 -7.66 16.98 3.09
C PRO A 79 -6.45 16.55 3.92
N ASP A 80 -5.78 17.51 4.56
CA ASP A 80 -4.76 17.24 5.57
C ASP A 80 -5.44 16.83 6.90
N SER A 81 -6.09 15.68 6.88
CA SER A 81 -6.83 15.10 8.01
C SER A 81 -6.23 13.76 8.38
N LYS A 82 -6.17 13.50 9.70
CA LYS A 82 -5.71 12.21 10.25
C LYS A 82 -6.86 11.22 10.49
N ASP A 83 -8.04 11.49 9.97
CA ASP A 83 -9.17 10.57 10.09
C ASP A 83 -8.95 9.28 9.26
N TYR A 84 -9.69 8.24 9.63
CA TYR A 84 -9.55 6.93 9.03
C TYR A 84 -9.96 6.88 7.56
N SER A 85 -11.00 7.61 7.17
CA SER A 85 -11.46 7.63 5.78
C SER A 85 -10.40 8.28 4.88
N THR A 86 -9.79 9.37 5.35
CA THR A 86 -8.66 10.03 4.66
C THR A 86 -7.45 9.11 4.58
N ALA A 87 -7.12 8.36 5.65
CA ALA A 87 -6.03 7.39 5.63
C ALA A 87 -6.27 6.25 4.62
N ILE A 88 -7.49 5.69 4.56
CA ILE A 88 -7.86 4.66 3.57
C ILE A 88 -7.75 5.23 2.15
N ALA A 89 -8.25 6.45 1.95
CA ALA A 89 -8.24 7.07 0.63
C ALA A 89 -6.81 7.36 0.15
N ASP A 90 -5.95 7.88 1.03
CA ASP A 90 -4.53 8.12 0.73
C ASP A 90 -3.81 6.82 0.35
N TYR A 91 -4.02 5.74 1.11
CA TYR A 91 -3.41 4.45 0.81
C TYR A 91 -3.78 3.94 -0.59
N TRP A 92 -5.08 3.92 -0.94
CA TRP A 92 -5.50 3.35 -2.21
C TRP A 92 -5.16 4.24 -3.41
N LEU A 93 -5.23 5.56 -3.25
CA LEU A 93 -4.80 6.49 -4.31
C LEU A 93 -3.28 6.42 -4.51
N GLU A 94 -2.50 6.26 -3.43
CA GLU A 94 -1.07 5.98 -3.51
C GLU A 94 -0.78 4.64 -4.19
N TYR A 95 -1.53 3.58 -3.86
CA TYR A 95 -1.39 2.27 -4.48
C TYR A 95 -1.59 2.33 -5.99
N LEU A 96 -2.69 2.97 -6.44
CA LEU A 96 -3.00 3.17 -7.85
C LEU A 96 -1.92 3.99 -8.56
N ALA A 97 -1.45 5.08 -7.94
CA ALA A 97 -0.38 5.91 -8.49
C ALA A 97 0.95 5.17 -8.61
N HIS A 98 1.18 4.15 -7.77
CA HIS A 98 2.42 3.35 -7.74
C HIS A 98 2.31 2.01 -8.49
N LEU A 99 1.18 1.76 -9.16
CA LEU A 99 1.01 0.58 -10.01
C LEU A 99 2.15 0.41 -11.03
N PRO A 100 2.66 1.45 -11.73
CA PRO A 100 3.75 1.27 -12.69
C PRO A 100 4.99 0.58 -12.07
N GLU A 101 5.40 1.00 -10.88
CA GLU A 101 6.53 0.41 -10.16
C GLU A 101 6.25 -1.01 -9.68
N LEU A 102 5.00 -1.30 -9.30
CA LEU A 102 4.56 -2.65 -8.95
C LEU A 102 4.54 -3.57 -10.18
N MET A 103 4.10 -3.08 -11.35
CA MET A 103 4.07 -3.85 -12.61
C MET A 103 5.48 -4.18 -13.09
N LYS A 104 6.44 -3.25 -12.96
CA LYS A 104 7.86 -3.43 -13.30
C LYS A 104 8.56 -4.56 -12.53
N ARG A 105 7.94 -5.11 -11.49
CA ARG A 105 8.42 -6.32 -10.79
C ARG A 105 8.38 -7.57 -11.68
N GLY A 106 7.67 -7.52 -12.81
CA GLY A 106 7.47 -8.64 -13.71
C GLY A 106 6.36 -9.56 -13.22
N GLU A 107 6.49 -10.85 -13.51
CA GLU A 107 5.58 -11.88 -13.00
C GLU A 107 5.74 -12.05 -11.49
N ILE A 108 4.61 -12.22 -10.82
CA ILE A 108 4.52 -12.43 -9.38
C ILE A 108 3.69 -13.68 -9.11
N GLU A 109 4.01 -14.39 -8.03
CA GLU A 109 3.37 -15.66 -7.67
C GLU A 109 2.49 -15.54 -6.42
N ARG A 110 2.76 -14.56 -5.56
CA ARG A 110 2.07 -14.36 -4.28
C ARG A 110 1.47 -12.97 -4.19
N ILE A 111 0.31 -12.86 -3.54
CA ILE A 111 -0.34 -11.56 -3.28
C ILE A 111 0.56 -10.62 -2.46
N GLY A 112 1.40 -11.18 -1.58
CA GLY A 112 2.40 -10.41 -0.85
C GLY A 112 3.40 -9.67 -1.75
N GLU A 113 3.60 -10.09 -3.00
CA GLU A 113 4.51 -9.42 -3.94
C GLU A 113 3.83 -8.24 -4.68
N ALA A 114 2.51 -8.11 -4.55
CA ALA A 114 1.71 -7.03 -5.13
C ALA A 114 1.62 -5.78 -4.23
N ILE A 115 2.28 -5.78 -3.07
CA ILE A 115 2.29 -4.67 -2.11
C ILE A 115 3.70 -4.15 -1.85
N ARG A 116 3.79 -2.99 -1.20
CA ARG A 116 5.05 -2.32 -0.89
C ARG A 116 5.56 -2.73 0.49
N TYR A 117 6.88 -2.73 0.64
CA TYR A 117 7.54 -3.04 1.91
C TYR A 117 8.53 -1.96 2.26
N PHE A 118 8.60 -1.60 3.53
CA PHE A 118 9.48 -0.56 4.02
C PHE A 118 10.34 -1.08 5.14
N ALA A 119 11.63 -0.84 5.03
CA ALA A 119 12.60 -1.13 6.07
C ALA A 119 12.91 0.15 6.84
N GLY A 120 13.10 0.00 8.15
CA GLY A 120 13.15 1.14 9.05
C GLY A 120 13.43 0.75 10.48
N GLU A 121 13.16 1.68 11.37
CA GLU A 121 13.42 1.55 12.81
C GLU A 121 12.23 2.01 13.63
N ILE A 122 11.94 1.29 14.70
CA ILE A 122 10.90 1.67 15.66
C ILE A 122 11.43 2.81 16.54
N THR A 123 10.88 4.00 16.37
CA THR A 123 11.31 5.20 17.10
C THR A 123 10.61 5.35 18.44
N SER A 124 9.39 4.82 18.59
CA SER A 124 8.70 4.75 19.87
C SER A 124 7.67 3.60 19.89
N ARG A 125 7.29 3.19 21.11
CA ARG A 125 6.27 2.18 21.38
C ARG A 125 5.41 2.61 22.56
N SER A 126 4.10 2.41 22.44
CA SER A 126 3.13 2.66 23.52
C SER A 126 2.13 1.51 23.60
N GLY A 127 1.59 1.26 24.81
CA GLY A 127 0.56 0.25 25.02
C GLY A 127 -0.80 0.68 24.47
N LEU A 128 -1.54 -0.28 23.93
CA LEU A 128 -2.87 -0.09 23.34
C LEU A 128 -3.75 -1.32 23.63
N ASP A 129 -4.41 -1.36 24.79
CA ASP A 129 -5.38 -2.41 25.15
C ASP A 129 -4.94 -3.86 24.84
N GLY A 130 -3.76 -4.25 25.32
CA GLY A 130 -3.18 -5.58 25.05
C GLY A 130 -2.45 -5.71 23.71
N LEU A 131 -2.38 -4.63 22.94
CA LEU A 131 -1.56 -4.45 21.74
C LEU A 131 -0.48 -3.38 21.98
N TRP A 132 0.34 -3.18 20.96
CA TRP A 132 1.40 -2.19 20.93
C TRP A 132 1.25 -1.29 19.71
N LEU A 133 1.19 0.02 19.94
CA LEU A 133 1.32 1.02 18.89
C LEU A 133 2.80 1.39 18.76
N CYS A 134 3.38 1.07 17.61
CA CYS A 134 4.76 1.41 17.25
C CYS A 134 4.78 2.56 16.26
N VAL A 135 5.61 3.58 16.52
CA VAL A 135 5.97 4.59 15.52
C VAL A 135 7.23 4.12 14.81
N PHE A 136 7.16 4.02 13.49
CA PHE A 136 8.20 3.46 12.64
C PHE A 136 8.71 4.52 11.67
N ASP A 137 10.03 4.70 11.64
CA ASP A 137 10.72 5.58 10.69
C ASP A 137 11.37 4.76 9.58
N CYS A 138 10.85 4.92 8.37
CA CYS A 138 11.37 4.33 7.14
C CYS A 138 11.77 5.40 6.10
N GLY A 139 12.21 6.59 6.55
CA GLY A 139 12.33 7.78 5.70
C GLY A 139 11.02 8.57 5.58
N GLY A 140 9.96 8.02 6.17
CA GLY A 140 8.69 8.64 6.49
C GLY A 140 8.16 8.03 7.78
N ARG A 141 7.14 8.64 8.37
CA ARG A 141 6.52 8.17 9.62
C ARG A 141 5.37 7.22 9.32
N LEU A 142 5.38 6.03 9.93
CA LEU A 142 4.27 5.08 9.91
C LEU A 142 3.88 4.67 11.33
N GLU A 143 2.59 4.68 11.62
CA GLU A 143 2.00 4.03 12.78
C GLU A 143 1.67 2.56 12.47
N VAL A 144 2.18 1.62 13.25
CA VAL A 144 1.94 0.18 13.09
C VAL A 144 1.52 -0.42 14.42
N VAL A 145 0.34 -1.04 14.44
CA VAL A 145 -0.16 -1.78 15.60
C VAL A 145 0.24 -3.25 15.49
N THR A 146 0.74 -3.83 16.58
CA THR A 146 1.15 -5.24 16.66
C THR A 146 0.80 -5.85 18.01
N ASN A 147 0.59 -7.15 18.05
CA ASN A 147 0.45 -7.93 19.29
C ASN A 147 1.79 -8.51 19.78
N SER A 148 2.86 -8.45 18.96
CA SER A 148 4.16 -9.02 19.33
C SER A 148 4.95 -8.10 20.26
N GLU A 149 5.53 -8.67 21.32
CA GLU A 149 6.37 -7.94 22.25
C GLU A 149 7.81 -7.70 21.74
N GLU A 150 8.18 -8.33 20.63
CA GLU A 150 9.54 -8.31 20.08
C GLU A 150 9.88 -6.98 19.40
N TYR A 151 8.87 -6.30 18.87
CA TYR A 151 8.97 -5.00 18.21
C TYR A 151 9.12 -3.88 19.25
N ARG A 152 10.35 -3.58 19.65
CA ARG A 152 10.69 -2.56 20.68
C ARG A 152 11.37 -1.34 20.07
N GLN A 153 11.35 -0.22 20.79
CA GLN A 153 12.08 0.98 20.42
C GLN A 153 13.57 0.67 20.13
N GLY A 154 14.11 1.28 19.08
CA GLY A 154 15.47 1.08 18.58
C GLY A 154 15.68 -0.18 17.74
N LYS A 155 14.66 -1.04 17.61
CA LYS A 155 14.75 -2.23 16.74
C LYS A 155 14.46 -1.89 15.29
N LYS A 156 15.25 -2.50 14.40
CA LYS A 156 15.03 -2.47 12.96
C LYS A 156 14.02 -3.53 12.55
N ALA A 157 13.13 -3.17 11.63
CA ALA A 157 12.09 -4.06 11.14
C ALA A 157 11.73 -3.77 9.68
N VAL A 158 10.99 -4.69 9.07
CA VAL A 158 10.31 -4.50 7.79
C VAL A 158 8.80 -4.47 8.03
N VAL A 159 8.13 -3.49 7.44
CA VAL A 159 6.69 -3.32 7.44
C VAL A 159 6.16 -3.62 6.04
N ALA A 160 5.17 -4.52 5.94
CA ALA A 160 4.28 -4.61 4.80
C ALA A 160 3.32 -3.42 4.84
N TYR A 161 3.32 -2.60 3.80
CA TYR A 161 2.44 -1.43 3.68
C TYR A 161 1.07 -1.87 3.18
N LEU A 162 0.14 -1.97 4.12
CA LEU A 162 -1.19 -2.58 3.94
C LEU A 162 -2.29 -1.53 4.11
N PRO A 163 -3.50 -1.79 3.57
CA PRO A 163 -4.62 -0.89 3.75
C PRO A 163 -4.85 -0.59 5.24
N PRO A 164 -5.00 0.68 5.64
CA PRO A 164 -5.09 1.04 7.04
C PRO A 164 -6.18 0.30 7.81
N ARG A 165 -5.90 -0.05 9.06
CA ARG A 165 -6.85 -0.69 9.98
C ARG A 165 -6.97 0.12 11.26
N ARG A 166 -8.18 0.23 11.78
CA ARG A 166 -8.47 0.95 13.01
C ARG A 166 -8.40 0.01 14.22
N PHE A 167 -7.66 0.42 15.25
CA PHE A 167 -7.57 -0.26 16.54
C PHE A 167 -7.91 0.77 17.62
N GLY A 168 -9.17 0.77 18.07
CA GLY A 168 -9.70 1.83 18.92
C GLY A 168 -9.64 3.19 18.22
N LYS A 169 -8.87 4.13 18.78
CA LYS A 169 -8.64 5.47 18.20
C LYS A 169 -7.44 5.53 17.25
N GLU A 170 -6.61 4.49 17.23
CA GLU A 170 -5.36 4.47 16.47
C GLU A 170 -5.57 3.85 15.08
N ILE A 171 -4.78 4.32 14.11
CA ILE A 171 -4.80 3.81 12.73
C ILE A 171 -3.46 3.14 12.46
N SER A 172 -3.48 1.82 12.27
CA SER A 172 -2.33 1.05 11.79
C SER A 172 -2.24 1.14 10.28
N ARG A 173 -1.07 1.47 9.74
CA ARG A 173 -0.80 1.65 8.30
C ARG A 173 0.02 0.51 7.70
N GLY A 174 0.06 -0.63 8.37
CA GLY A 174 0.83 -1.77 7.92
C GLY A 174 0.89 -2.89 8.95
N MET A 175 1.79 -3.83 8.68
CA MET A 175 2.10 -4.93 9.58
C MET A 175 3.59 -5.24 9.53
N PHE A 176 4.22 -5.50 10.68
CA PHE A 176 5.59 -5.99 10.68
C PHE A 176 5.65 -7.42 10.12
N VAL A 177 6.62 -7.69 9.25
CA VAL A 177 6.82 -9.00 8.60
C VAL A 177 8.19 -9.61 8.88
N LEU A 178 9.14 -8.80 9.35
CA LEU A 178 10.47 -9.27 9.70
C LEU A 178 11.08 -8.33 10.75
N GLN A 179 11.70 -8.90 11.76
CA GLN A 179 12.66 -8.21 12.61
C GLN A 179 14.05 -8.67 12.20
N HIS A 180 14.89 -7.76 11.70
CA HIS A 180 16.25 -8.15 11.35
C HIS A 180 17.25 -7.00 11.50
N ASP A 181 18.24 -7.20 12.36
CA ASP A 181 19.31 -6.23 12.60
C ASP A 181 20.21 -5.99 11.36
N ARG A 182 20.13 -6.85 10.33
CA ARG A 182 20.89 -6.75 9.07
C ARG A 182 20.22 -5.86 8.02
N ILE A 183 19.10 -5.20 8.33
CA ILE A 183 18.53 -4.18 7.45
C ILE A 183 19.55 -3.04 7.31
N ALA A 184 20.16 -2.97 6.12
CA ALA A 184 21.26 -2.07 5.82
C ALA A 184 20.81 -0.64 5.50
N LYS A 185 19.57 -0.45 4.99
CA LYS A 185 19.08 0.86 4.52
C LYS A 185 17.61 1.07 4.92
N LYS A 186 17.27 2.29 5.37
CA LYS A 186 15.89 2.75 5.56
C LYS A 186 15.25 3.07 4.21
N GLY A 187 13.95 2.83 4.07
CA GLY A 187 13.19 3.15 2.86
C GLY A 187 12.46 1.96 2.27
N GLU A 188 11.89 2.16 1.09
CA GLU A 188 11.20 1.12 0.34
C GLU A 188 12.17 0.03 -0.14
N LEU A 189 11.75 -1.22 0.03
CA LEU A 189 12.48 -2.40 -0.43
C LEU A 189 11.96 -2.85 -1.80
N ASN A 190 12.89 -3.20 -2.69
CA ASN A 190 12.54 -3.92 -3.91
C ASN A 190 12.33 -5.42 -3.62
N LEU A 191 11.65 -6.10 -4.55
CA LEU A 191 11.29 -7.51 -4.40
C LEU A 191 12.53 -8.44 -4.29
N ARG A 192 13.63 -8.08 -4.96
CA ARG A 192 14.89 -8.87 -4.91
C ARG A 192 15.49 -8.86 -3.51
N THR A 193 15.51 -7.71 -2.85
CA THR A 193 16.00 -7.56 -1.48
C THR A 193 15.14 -8.36 -0.49
N LEU A 194 13.82 -8.40 -0.71
CA LEU A 194 12.89 -9.21 0.10
C LEU A 194 13.19 -10.72 -0.06
N LYS A 195 13.30 -11.21 -1.30
CA LYS A 195 13.60 -12.63 -1.57
C LYS A 195 14.97 -13.05 -1.04
N ALA A 196 15.99 -12.19 -1.16
CA ALA A 196 17.31 -12.48 -0.58
C ALA A 196 17.29 -12.60 0.96
N SER A 197 16.33 -11.94 1.61
CA SER A 197 16.16 -11.99 3.06
C SER A 197 15.45 -13.27 3.52
N GLU A 198 14.65 -13.92 2.67
CA GLU A 198 13.99 -15.22 2.95
C GLU A 198 15.00 -16.38 3.04
N SER A 199 16.09 -16.33 2.26
CA SER A 199 17.09 -17.39 2.17
C SER A 199 18.05 -17.45 3.36
N GLY A 200 18.09 -16.40 4.20
CA GLY A 200 19.02 -16.25 5.31
C GLY A 200 18.34 -16.36 6.68
N SER A 201 18.09 -17.58 7.15
CA SER A 201 17.79 -17.89 8.58
C SER A 201 16.58 -17.23 9.25
N GLY A 202 15.68 -16.57 8.52
CA GLY A 202 14.37 -16.14 9.01
C GLY A 202 13.37 -16.12 7.86
N LYS A 203 12.39 -17.01 7.87
CA LYS A 203 11.33 -17.01 6.85
C LYS A 203 10.59 -15.67 6.93
N LEU A 204 10.63 -14.84 5.87
CA LEU A 204 9.51 -13.93 5.68
C LEU A 204 8.31 -14.81 5.34
N SER A 205 7.27 -14.76 6.16
CA SER A 205 5.96 -15.21 5.71
C SER A 205 5.36 -14.09 4.88
N LEU A 206 5.75 -13.99 3.61
CA LEU A 206 4.94 -13.28 2.64
C LEU A 206 3.65 -14.09 2.50
N PHE A 207 2.53 -13.47 2.90
CA PHE A 207 1.20 -14.07 2.95
C PHE A 207 0.83 -14.89 1.72
#